data_AF-A0A935X0A2-F1
#
_entry.id   AF-A0A935X0A2-F1
#
_cell.length_a   1.000
_cell.length_b   1.000
_cell.length_c   1.000
_cell.angle_alpha   90.00
_cell.angle_beta   90.00
_cell.angle_gamma   90.00
#
_symmetry.space_group_name_H-M   'P 1'
#
loop_
_entity.id
_entity.type
_entity.pdbx_description
1 polymer ?
#
loop_
_entity_poly.entity_id
_entity_poly.type
_entity_poly.pdbx_seq_one_letter_code
_entity_poly.pdbx_strand_id
1 'polypeptide(L)'
;MPEAPDRTRGHRLFSVVIEALGSAHTRVWAGAFVLLLAGCGQEPPLFGLHALPLDAFCAADVVGVGSVDVETEYLPRVVACENGEAPPEALRAQAVAARSYLYYTLLRDGVIRDGPDAQVYTCAKTPDERHLDAVRTTAGEVLAYQGVQVAAFYVAGAIPSTESCRPEIDDADPFDTENFVTYNAGQTGTDVVQTTLGSVDPENLANRGCMSQNGAACLAAVGKDYKEILSFFYGRDIDLVTSFGPCIEVYVSPCTISALEPTLVDDSDGCFLHDCDGLPEWTEVATGIGAQHRRLAAGAGAGAGASCEGRWRFNFAAEGEYLVEVHIPEGAPGASAASYEVHHQEDVTVLSIAQTAVDTWLTLGTFRFDVGDEQWVQLHRDEGTASTGDLIFDAVRLTPTAVRELTDEPGGSLGIGGGCSSGGRPHAPWAIAALIIGVYFGVGRRWRYPQPRRPQRMRSRARMR
;
A
#
# COMPACT_ATOMS: atom_id res chain seq x y z
N MET A 1 53.75 21.36 -59.01
CA MET A 1 53.03 21.91 -60.18
C MET A 1 51.61 22.24 -59.74
N PRO A 2 51.07 23.38 -60.19
CA PRO A 2 50.36 24.40 -59.40
C PRO A 2 48.85 24.11 -59.34
N GLU A 3 48.00 24.72 -58.50
CA GLU A 3 47.57 26.13 -58.57
C GLU A 3 46.82 26.52 -57.27
N ALA A 4 47.22 27.66 -56.70
CA ALA A 4 46.28 28.67 -56.17
C ALA A 4 46.02 29.65 -57.36
N PRO A 5 45.03 30.59 -57.37
CA PRO A 5 44.68 31.46 -56.22
C PRO A 5 43.19 31.95 -56.18
N ASP A 6 42.66 32.33 -55.01
CA ASP A 6 42.49 33.71 -54.50
C ASP A 6 41.49 34.61 -55.25
N ARG A 7 40.49 35.12 -54.51
CA ARG A 7 40.25 36.58 -54.27
C ARG A 7 38.97 36.81 -53.45
N THR A 8 39.09 37.12 -52.15
CA THR A 8 39.12 38.46 -51.48
C THR A 8 37.74 39.14 -51.36
N ARG A 9 37.29 39.74 -50.24
CA ARG A 9 38.02 40.65 -49.33
C ARG A 9 37.15 41.09 -48.09
N GLY A 10 37.83 41.32 -46.95
CA GLY A 10 37.50 42.32 -45.89
C GLY A 10 36.71 41.81 -44.67
N HIS A 11 37.07 42.03 -43.39
CA HIS A 11 37.81 43.12 -42.74
C HIS A 11 38.66 42.64 -41.54
N ARG A 12 39.60 43.50 -41.14
CA ARG A 12 40.73 43.34 -40.21
C ARG A 12 40.33 43.48 -38.73
N LEU A 13 41.15 42.93 -37.82
CA LEU A 13 41.82 43.64 -36.71
C LEU A 13 43.03 42.80 -36.17
N PHE A 14 44.25 43.34 -36.40
CA PHE A 14 45.57 43.26 -35.70
C PHE A 14 45.96 42.01 -34.86
N SER A 15 47.04 41.24 -35.12
CA SER A 15 48.51 41.49 -35.29
C SER A 15 49.19 41.87 -33.94
N VAL A 16 50.31 41.33 -33.43
CA VAL A 16 51.62 40.93 -34.00
C VAL A 16 52.37 39.97 -33.02
N VAL A 17 53.28 39.18 -33.60
CA VAL A 17 54.31 38.21 -33.14
C VAL A 17 55.40 38.80 -32.21
N ILE A 18 56.17 37.98 -31.47
CA ILE A 18 57.67 37.98 -31.42
C ILE A 18 58.22 36.80 -30.59
N GLU A 19 59.20 36.11 -31.19
CA GLU A 19 60.09 35.07 -30.67
C GLU A 19 61.13 35.60 -29.67
N ALA A 20 61.73 34.72 -28.85
CA ALA A 20 63.19 34.46 -28.79
C ALA A 20 63.70 33.98 -27.42
N LEU A 21 64.75 33.17 -27.51
CA LEU A 21 65.49 32.37 -26.51
C LEU A 21 66.32 33.18 -25.49
N GLY A 22 66.65 32.57 -24.34
CA GLY A 22 67.75 33.05 -23.48
C GLY A 22 67.91 32.36 -22.13
N SER A 23 68.93 31.48 -22.03
CA SER A 23 69.42 30.81 -20.82
C SER A 23 70.04 31.77 -19.79
N ALA A 24 69.86 31.52 -18.48
CA ALA A 24 70.94 31.33 -17.48
C ALA A 24 70.52 31.64 -16.02
N HIS A 25 70.77 30.65 -15.16
CA HIS A 25 71.23 30.69 -13.77
C HIS A 25 70.45 31.42 -12.64
N THR A 26 70.29 30.61 -11.57
CA THR A 26 70.36 30.91 -10.12
C THR A 26 69.13 31.40 -9.34
N ARG A 27 68.52 30.40 -8.67
CA ARG A 27 68.24 30.27 -7.22
C ARG A 27 67.13 31.14 -6.56
N VAL A 28 66.15 30.38 -6.03
CA VAL A 28 65.49 30.47 -4.70
C VAL A 28 63.99 30.87 -4.71
N TRP A 29 63.18 29.83 -4.47
CA TRP A 29 61.94 29.72 -3.69
C TRP A 29 60.67 30.52 -4.09
N ALA A 30 59.71 29.81 -4.69
CA ALA A 30 58.30 29.79 -4.24
C ALA A 30 57.60 28.56 -4.84
N GLY A 31 56.90 27.81 -4.00
CA GLY A 31 56.45 26.45 -4.28
C GLY A 31 55.32 26.32 -5.30
N ALA A 32 55.42 25.28 -6.12
CA ALA A 32 54.28 24.58 -6.68
C ALA A 32 54.53 23.08 -6.46
N PHE A 33 53.85 22.50 -5.48
CA PHE A 33 53.91 21.08 -5.19
C PHE A 33 52.99 20.37 -6.21
N VAL A 34 53.56 19.94 -7.33
CA VAL A 34 52.96 18.88 -8.15
C VAL A 34 53.40 17.56 -7.53
N LEU A 35 52.51 16.95 -6.75
CA LEU A 35 52.70 15.58 -6.29
C LEU A 35 51.95 14.66 -7.24
N LEU A 36 52.68 14.11 -8.22
CA LEU A 36 52.34 12.84 -8.84
C LEU A 36 52.53 11.75 -7.76
N LEU A 37 51.43 11.32 -7.15
CA LEU A 37 51.38 10.01 -6.51
C LEU A 37 50.55 9.10 -7.41
N ALA A 38 51.17 7.98 -7.77
CA ALA A 38 50.48 6.82 -8.31
C ALA A 38 49.33 6.48 -7.37
N GLY A 39 48.11 6.84 -7.76
CA GLY A 39 46.91 6.36 -7.10
C GLY A 39 46.83 4.87 -7.37
N CYS A 40 47.04 4.07 -6.32
CA CYS A 40 46.43 2.76 -6.27
C CYS A 40 44.95 2.98 -6.59
N GLY A 41 44.49 2.44 -7.71
CA GLY A 41 43.06 2.30 -7.98
C GLY A 41 42.49 1.38 -6.92
N GLN A 42 41.96 1.96 -5.86
CA GLN A 42 40.84 1.39 -5.15
C GLN A 42 39.65 2.25 -5.55
N GLU A 43 38.74 1.64 -6.29
CA GLU A 43 37.36 2.14 -6.36
C GLU A 43 36.89 2.36 -4.91
N PRO A 44 36.33 3.53 -4.57
CA PRO A 44 35.74 3.69 -3.25
C PRO A 44 34.60 2.69 -3.14
N PRO A 45 34.49 1.95 -2.03
CA PRO A 45 33.35 1.08 -1.85
C PRO A 45 32.10 1.97 -1.73
N LEU A 46 31.12 1.73 -2.59
CA LEU A 46 29.80 2.39 -2.53
C LEU A 46 29.03 1.85 -1.31
N PHE A 47 29.49 2.15 -0.09
CA PHE A 47 28.72 1.95 1.13
C PHE A 47 28.09 3.29 1.53
N GLY A 48 26.76 3.32 1.63
CA GLY A 48 26.06 4.35 2.42
C GLY A 48 25.40 5.54 1.72
N LEU A 49 25.13 5.50 0.41
CA LEU A 49 24.37 6.58 -0.26
C LEU A 49 23.17 6.02 -1.04
N HIS A 50 22.17 5.50 -0.34
CA HIS A 50 20.81 5.38 -0.89
C HIS A 50 19.89 6.10 0.10
N ALA A 51 19.98 7.43 0.12
CA ALA A 51 19.00 8.24 0.81
C ALA A 51 17.61 7.82 0.31
N LEU A 52 16.65 7.65 1.20
CA LEU A 52 15.31 7.22 0.83
C LEU A 52 14.76 8.11 -0.29
N PRO A 53 14.18 7.51 -1.33
CA PRO A 53 13.42 8.30 -2.28
C PRO A 53 12.13 8.70 -1.54
N LEU A 54 12.04 10.00 -1.25
CA LEU A 54 10.77 10.59 -0.82
C LEU A 54 9.72 10.43 -1.93
N ASP A 55 10.16 10.41 -3.19
CA ASP A 55 9.34 10.18 -4.38
C ASP A 55 9.17 8.68 -4.67
N ALA A 56 7.95 8.25 -4.98
CA ALA A 56 7.67 6.88 -5.38
C ALA A 56 8.16 6.56 -6.81
N PHE A 57 8.63 5.33 -7.02
CA PHE A 57 8.86 4.81 -8.36
C PHE A 57 7.53 4.35 -8.95
N CYS A 58 7.01 5.09 -9.92
CA CYS A 58 5.75 4.75 -10.59
C CYS A 58 5.87 3.63 -11.60
N ALA A 59 7.06 3.47 -12.18
CA ALA A 59 7.36 2.40 -13.12
C ALA A 59 8.65 1.69 -12.73
N ALA A 60 8.68 0.38 -12.99
CA ALA A 60 9.85 -0.46 -12.86
C ALA A 60 10.27 -0.97 -14.24
N ASP A 61 11.53 -0.78 -14.60
CA ASP A 61 12.09 -1.38 -15.80
C ASP A 61 12.52 -2.82 -15.49
N VAL A 62 11.67 -3.78 -15.87
CA VAL A 62 11.88 -5.21 -15.63
C VAL A 62 12.62 -5.82 -16.82
N VAL A 63 13.78 -6.42 -16.55
CA VAL A 63 14.64 -7.02 -17.58
C VAL A 63 13.88 -8.10 -18.36
N GLY A 64 13.77 -7.91 -19.67
CA GLY A 64 13.08 -8.86 -20.57
C GLY A 64 11.57 -8.63 -20.72
N VAL A 65 10.98 -7.73 -19.93
CA VAL A 65 9.56 -7.36 -20.01
C VAL A 65 9.41 -5.92 -20.51
N GLY A 66 10.16 -4.97 -19.93
CA GLY A 66 10.03 -3.54 -20.18
C GLY A 66 9.52 -2.78 -18.96
N SER A 67 9.10 -1.53 -19.17
CA SER A 67 8.55 -0.68 -18.12
C SER A 67 7.15 -1.15 -17.74
N VAL A 68 6.91 -1.39 -16.45
CA VAL A 68 5.62 -1.81 -15.88
C VAL A 68 5.23 -0.93 -14.71
N ASP A 69 3.92 -0.73 -14.50
CA ASP A 69 3.41 0.05 -13.38
C ASP A 69 3.72 -0.64 -12.04
N VAL A 70 4.22 0.10 -11.06
CA VAL A 70 4.70 -0.51 -9.81
C VAL A 70 3.56 -1.00 -8.92
N GLU A 71 2.56 -0.17 -8.67
CA GLU A 71 1.52 -0.43 -7.65
C GLU A 71 0.37 -1.29 -8.20
N THR A 72 0.02 -1.14 -9.48
CA THR A 72 -1.14 -1.81 -10.08
C THR A 72 -0.79 -3.06 -10.87
N GLU A 73 0.48 -3.23 -11.28
CA GLU A 73 0.91 -4.36 -12.10
C GLU A 73 2.06 -5.17 -11.48
N TYR A 74 3.19 -4.54 -11.19
CA TYR A 74 4.41 -5.22 -10.75
C TYR A 74 4.24 -5.88 -9.38
N LEU A 75 3.92 -5.09 -8.36
CA LEU A 75 3.85 -5.57 -6.98
C LEU A 75 2.75 -6.61 -6.77
N PRO A 76 1.51 -6.46 -7.29
CA PRO A 76 0.49 -7.48 -7.12
C PRO A 76 0.91 -8.83 -7.72
N ARG A 77 1.64 -8.78 -8.83
CA ARG A 77 2.18 -9.98 -9.48
C ARG A 77 3.31 -10.62 -8.69
N VAL A 78 4.26 -9.83 -8.19
CA VAL A 78 5.31 -10.34 -7.28
C VAL A 78 4.69 -10.97 -6.04
N VAL A 79 3.75 -10.30 -5.37
CA VAL A 79 3.09 -10.84 -4.17
C VAL A 79 2.38 -12.17 -4.48
N ALA A 80 1.69 -12.28 -5.61
CA ALA A 80 1.04 -13.52 -6.05
C ALA A 80 2.04 -14.65 -6.33
N CYS A 81 3.11 -14.34 -7.04
CA CYS A 81 4.13 -15.30 -7.44
C CYS A 81 4.92 -15.84 -6.25
N GLU A 82 5.31 -14.96 -5.33
CA GLU A 82 6.11 -15.26 -4.15
C GLU A 82 5.31 -16.06 -3.11
N ASN A 83 4.23 -15.48 -2.59
CA ASN A 83 3.51 -16.07 -1.45
C ASN A 83 1.99 -15.88 -1.53
N GLY A 84 1.41 -16.01 -2.73
CA GLY A 84 0.02 -15.60 -2.99
C GLY A 84 -1.10 -16.31 -2.21
N GLU A 85 -0.82 -17.40 -1.50
CA GLU A 85 -1.82 -18.09 -0.65
C GLU A 85 -1.69 -17.76 0.85
N ALA A 86 -0.85 -16.78 1.21
CA ALA A 86 -0.61 -16.41 2.59
C ALA A 86 -1.78 -15.62 3.22
N PRO A 87 -1.86 -15.57 4.56
CA PRO A 87 -2.82 -14.72 5.26
C PRO A 87 -2.64 -13.22 4.94
N PRO A 88 -3.68 -12.39 5.08
CA PRO A 88 -3.65 -10.97 4.68
C PRO A 88 -2.45 -10.17 5.20
N GLU A 89 -2.15 -10.28 6.50
CA GLU A 89 -1.02 -9.54 7.11
C GLU A 89 0.34 -10.01 6.59
N ALA A 90 0.48 -11.28 6.20
CA ALA A 90 1.69 -11.79 5.57
C ALA A 90 1.82 -11.29 4.12
N LEU A 91 0.70 -11.14 3.39
CA LEU A 91 0.69 -10.54 2.05
C LEU A 91 1.06 -9.05 2.11
N ARG A 92 0.56 -8.30 3.11
CA ARG A 92 0.96 -6.90 3.35
C ARG A 92 2.44 -6.76 3.67
N ALA A 93 2.99 -7.62 4.54
CA ALA A 93 4.42 -7.66 4.81
C ALA A 93 5.23 -7.99 3.55
N GLN A 94 4.76 -8.94 2.74
CA GLN A 94 5.36 -9.29 1.45
C GLN A 94 5.34 -8.10 0.48
N ALA A 95 4.25 -7.33 0.41
CA ALA A 95 4.15 -6.15 -0.45
C ALA A 95 5.17 -5.07 -0.07
N VAL A 96 5.28 -4.74 1.23
CA VAL A 96 6.26 -3.76 1.74
C VAL A 96 7.70 -4.23 1.49
N ALA A 97 8.01 -5.50 1.79
CA ALA A 97 9.34 -6.06 1.54
C ALA A 97 9.67 -6.08 0.03
N ALA A 98 8.69 -6.42 -0.81
CA ALA A 98 8.85 -6.43 -2.25
C ALA A 98 9.11 -5.02 -2.81
N ARG A 99 8.34 -4.02 -2.39
CA ARG A 99 8.52 -2.62 -2.78
C ARG A 99 9.89 -2.08 -2.33
N SER A 100 10.29 -2.40 -1.10
CA SER A 100 11.58 -1.98 -0.55
C SER A 100 12.77 -2.54 -1.36
N TYR A 101 12.71 -3.83 -1.71
CA TYR A 101 13.73 -4.46 -2.54
C TYR A 101 13.76 -3.91 -3.96
N LEU A 102 12.58 -3.64 -4.54
CA LEU A 102 12.46 -2.98 -5.84
C LEU A 102 13.13 -1.60 -5.80
N TYR A 103 12.81 -0.75 -4.83
CA TYR A 103 13.36 0.60 -4.70
C TYR A 103 14.88 0.55 -4.50
N TYR A 104 15.35 -0.34 -3.62
CA TYR A 104 16.78 -0.57 -3.42
C TYR A 104 17.48 -0.93 -4.75
N THR A 105 16.88 -1.79 -5.56
CA THR A 105 17.45 -2.23 -6.84
C THR A 105 17.40 -1.12 -7.90
N LEU A 106 16.29 -0.39 -8.03
CA LEU A 106 16.16 0.70 -8.99
C LEU A 106 17.09 1.87 -8.68
N LEU A 107 17.29 2.21 -7.40
CA LEU A 107 18.26 3.25 -6.99
C LEU A 107 19.70 2.89 -7.35
N ARG A 108 20.04 1.60 -7.30
CA ARG A 108 21.40 1.11 -7.57
C ARG A 108 21.66 0.88 -9.05
N ASP A 109 20.73 0.21 -9.71
CA ASP A 109 20.93 -0.40 -11.03
C ASP A 109 20.01 0.20 -12.11
N GLY A 110 18.95 0.93 -11.72
CA GLY A 110 17.94 1.49 -12.62
C GLY A 110 16.97 0.46 -13.23
N VAL A 111 17.22 -0.84 -13.04
CA VAL A 111 16.43 -1.95 -13.59
C VAL A 111 16.33 -3.08 -12.57
N ILE A 112 15.28 -3.90 -12.65
CA ILE A 112 15.14 -5.10 -11.81
C ILE A 112 15.13 -6.38 -12.66
N ARG A 113 15.83 -7.42 -12.19
CA ARG A 113 15.81 -8.75 -12.82
C ARG A 113 14.57 -9.52 -12.37
N ASP A 114 14.03 -10.33 -13.29
CA ASP A 114 12.94 -11.27 -13.02
C ASP A 114 13.52 -12.67 -12.81
N GLY A 115 13.37 -13.22 -11.61
CA GLY A 115 13.90 -14.53 -11.27
C GLY A 115 14.18 -14.73 -9.78
N PRO A 116 14.55 -15.97 -9.40
CA PRO A 116 14.75 -16.35 -7.99
C PRO A 116 15.97 -15.70 -7.33
N ASP A 117 16.86 -15.07 -8.10
CA ASP A 117 17.99 -14.27 -7.58
C ASP A 117 17.60 -12.80 -7.29
N ALA A 118 16.36 -12.40 -7.60
CA ALA A 118 15.81 -11.08 -7.37
C ALA A 118 14.37 -11.18 -6.86
N GLN A 119 13.38 -10.91 -7.72
CA GLN A 119 11.96 -11.10 -7.41
C GLN A 119 11.31 -11.83 -8.58
N VAL A 120 10.39 -12.76 -8.30
CA VAL A 120 9.66 -13.46 -9.36
C VAL A 120 8.45 -12.65 -9.77
N TYR A 121 8.55 -11.93 -10.88
CA TYR A 121 7.43 -11.21 -11.50
C TYR A 121 6.71 -12.10 -12.52
N THR A 122 7.44 -12.86 -13.36
CA THR A 122 6.80 -13.73 -14.36
C THR A 122 6.59 -15.15 -13.82
N CYS A 123 5.43 -15.38 -13.19
CA CYS A 123 4.93 -16.72 -12.91
C CYS A 123 3.58 -16.99 -13.60
N ALA A 124 3.11 -18.24 -13.52
CA ALA A 124 1.84 -18.68 -14.12
C ALA A 124 0.59 -18.24 -13.35
N LYS A 125 0.74 -17.56 -12.20
CA LYS A 125 -0.39 -17.09 -11.40
C LYS A 125 -0.86 -15.72 -11.90
N THR A 126 -2.16 -15.50 -11.78
CA THR A 126 -2.79 -14.19 -11.97
C THR A 126 -3.11 -13.63 -10.59
N PRO A 127 -2.76 -12.37 -10.28
CA PRO A 127 -3.19 -11.71 -9.05
C PRO A 127 -4.71 -11.72 -8.94
N ASP A 128 -5.20 -12.02 -7.75
CA ASP A 128 -6.59 -11.83 -7.33
C ASP A 128 -6.68 -10.69 -6.28
N GLU A 129 -7.88 -10.39 -5.78
CA GLU A 129 -8.13 -9.20 -4.95
C GLU A 129 -7.31 -9.14 -3.67
N ARG A 130 -6.95 -10.25 -3.03
CA ARG A 130 -6.09 -10.21 -1.81
C ARG A 130 -4.67 -9.70 -2.12
N HIS A 131 -4.17 -9.93 -3.33
CA HIS A 131 -2.85 -9.44 -3.74
C HIS A 131 -2.91 -7.95 -4.07
N LEU A 132 -3.95 -7.55 -4.79
CA LEU A 132 -4.25 -6.15 -5.09
C LEU A 132 -4.43 -5.38 -3.76
N ASP A 133 -5.28 -5.87 -2.87
CA ASP A 133 -5.53 -5.24 -1.57
C ASP A 133 -4.28 -5.16 -0.70
N ALA A 134 -3.44 -6.19 -0.64
CA ALA A 134 -2.20 -6.15 0.13
C ALA A 134 -1.23 -5.07 -0.36
N VAL A 135 -1.09 -4.90 -1.68
CA VAL A 135 -0.25 -3.85 -2.28
C VAL A 135 -0.87 -2.49 -2.07
N ARG A 136 -2.17 -2.37 -2.37
CA ARG A 136 -2.95 -1.15 -2.29
C ARG A 136 -2.98 -0.61 -0.85
N THR A 137 -3.29 -1.44 0.14
CA THR A 137 -3.29 -1.07 1.59
C THR A 137 -1.92 -0.73 2.16
N THR A 138 -0.85 -1.00 1.42
CA THR A 138 0.52 -0.65 1.79
C THR A 138 1.17 0.26 0.73
N ALA A 139 0.36 0.94 -0.09
CA ALA A 139 0.84 1.73 -1.22
C ALA A 139 1.90 2.74 -0.76
N GLY A 140 3.03 2.78 -1.46
CA GLY A 140 4.16 3.64 -1.12
C GLY A 140 4.93 3.27 0.15
N GLU A 141 4.48 2.31 0.98
CA GLU A 141 5.20 1.91 2.19
C GLU A 141 6.45 1.08 1.85
N VAL A 142 7.60 1.55 2.34
CA VAL A 142 8.93 0.92 2.22
C VAL A 142 9.66 0.90 3.56
N LEU A 143 10.62 -0.01 3.68
CA LEU A 143 11.50 -0.11 4.84
C LEU A 143 12.72 0.78 4.69
N ALA A 144 13.05 1.46 5.78
CA ALA A 144 14.24 2.27 5.90
C ALA A 144 14.96 2.03 7.22
N TYR A 145 16.24 2.39 7.27
CA TYR A 145 16.99 2.45 8.51
C TYR A 145 17.97 3.62 8.48
N GLN A 146 17.85 4.52 9.46
CA GLN A 146 18.66 5.75 9.53
C GLN A 146 18.64 6.57 8.23
N GLY A 147 17.47 6.66 7.60
CA GLY A 147 17.26 7.38 6.34
C GLY A 147 17.84 6.69 5.10
N VAL A 148 18.29 5.43 5.22
CA VAL A 148 18.77 4.61 4.10
C VAL A 148 17.69 3.64 3.64
N GLN A 149 17.46 3.56 2.32
CA GLN A 149 16.60 2.53 1.71
C GLN A 149 17.15 1.13 2.03
N VAL A 150 16.34 0.32 2.71
CA VAL A 150 16.69 -1.06 3.06
C VAL A 150 16.35 -1.99 1.91
N ALA A 151 17.20 -2.98 1.66
CA ALA A 151 16.99 -3.98 0.61
C ALA A 151 15.81 -4.91 0.92
N ALA A 152 15.52 -5.16 2.21
CA ALA A 152 14.41 -6.00 2.66
C ALA A 152 14.38 -7.38 1.98
N PHE A 153 15.49 -8.12 2.06
CA PHE A 153 15.57 -9.47 1.47
C PHE A 153 14.45 -10.36 2.03
N TYR A 154 13.99 -11.31 1.23
CA TYR A 154 13.04 -12.34 1.65
C TYR A 154 13.27 -13.63 0.87
N VAL A 155 12.89 -14.76 1.49
CA VAL A 155 12.98 -16.11 0.93
C VAL A 155 11.85 -16.97 1.46
N ALA A 156 11.67 -18.17 0.92
CA ALA A 156 10.65 -19.11 1.40
C ALA A 156 10.83 -19.42 2.90
N GLY A 157 12.06 -19.74 3.31
CA GLY A 157 12.40 -20.23 4.64
C GLY A 157 11.78 -21.59 4.96
N ALA A 158 12.20 -22.21 6.06
CA ALA A 158 11.59 -23.44 6.54
C ALA A 158 10.16 -23.17 7.05
N ILE A 159 9.32 -24.21 7.09
CA ILE A 159 7.93 -24.15 7.55
C ILE A 159 7.91 -24.34 9.07
N PRO A 160 7.67 -23.29 9.89
CA PRO A 160 7.74 -23.43 11.33
C PRO A 160 6.63 -24.33 11.88
N SER A 161 6.96 -25.23 12.80
CA SER A 161 6.00 -26.12 13.46
C SER A 161 5.47 -25.59 14.80
N THR A 162 5.95 -24.44 15.26
CA THR A 162 5.61 -23.84 16.57
C THR A 162 5.07 -22.43 16.45
N GLU A 163 4.31 -21.99 17.46
CA GLU A 163 3.78 -20.61 17.57
C GLU A 163 4.87 -19.55 17.80
N SER A 164 6.14 -19.96 17.98
CA SER A 164 7.27 -19.02 17.96
C SER A 164 7.57 -18.48 16.56
N CYS A 165 7.05 -19.16 15.53
CA CYS A 165 7.29 -18.89 14.12
C CYS A 165 8.77 -18.87 13.71
N ARG A 166 9.61 -19.49 14.54
CA ARG A 166 10.98 -19.91 14.24
C ARG A 166 10.95 -21.41 13.99
N PRO A 167 11.58 -21.90 12.90
CA PRO A 167 11.59 -23.31 12.58
C PRO A 167 12.51 -24.06 13.54
N GLU A 168 12.09 -25.26 13.90
CA GLU A 168 12.92 -26.24 14.58
C GLU A 168 13.84 -26.95 13.57
N ILE A 169 14.90 -27.60 14.05
CA ILE A 169 15.90 -28.24 13.18
C ILE A 169 15.33 -29.29 12.21
N ASP A 170 14.21 -29.93 12.58
CA ASP A 170 13.56 -30.98 11.79
C ASP A 170 12.38 -30.44 10.96
N ASP A 171 12.12 -29.13 11.00
CA ASP A 171 11.08 -28.52 10.19
C ASP A 171 11.43 -28.58 8.70
N ALA A 172 10.40 -28.72 7.87
CA ALA A 172 10.60 -28.88 6.43
C ALA A 172 11.08 -27.56 5.82
N ASP A 173 12.22 -27.61 5.13
CA ASP A 173 12.70 -26.56 4.23
C ASP A 173 12.71 -27.08 2.78
N PRO A 174 11.60 -26.97 2.04
CA PRO A 174 11.51 -27.52 0.68
C PRO A 174 12.47 -26.86 -0.32
N PHE A 175 12.96 -25.66 -0.01
CA PHE A 175 13.75 -24.83 -0.92
C PHE A 175 15.19 -24.61 -0.46
N ASP A 176 15.56 -25.10 0.74
CA ASP A 176 16.90 -24.96 1.33
C ASP A 176 17.33 -23.48 1.41
N THR A 177 16.44 -22.64 1.95
CA THR A 177 16.61 -21.17 2.03
C THR A 177 16.60 -20.64 3.47
N GLU A 178 16.32 -21.48 4.45
CA GLU A 178 16.24 -21.09 5.86
C GLU A 178 17.55 -20.48 6.39
N ASN A 179 18.69 -20.91 5.85
CA ASN A 179 20.01 -20.41 6.22
C ASN A 179 20.22 -18.92 5.89
N PHE A 180 19.36 -18.30 5.07
CA PHE A 180 19.40 -16.88 4.76
C PHE A 180 18.50 -16.05 5.69
N VAL A 181 17.51 -16.66 6.32
CA VAL A 181 16.52 -16.00 7.18
C VAL A 181 17.18 -15.47 8.44
N THR A 182 16.79 -14.28 8.87
CA THR A 182 17.31 -13.66 10.10
C THR A 182 16.18 -13.32 11.05
N TYR A 183 16.33 -13.67 12.32
CA TYR A 183 15.28 -13.53 13.31
C TYR A 183 15.58 -12.45 14.34
N ASN A 184 15.34 -11.20 13.94
CA ASN A 184 15.77 -9.98 14.62
C ASN A 184 14.74 -9.39 15.62
N ALA A 185 13.75 -10.18 16.03
CA ALA A 185 12.73 -9.78 16.99
C ALA A 185 13.34 -9.14 18.26
N GLY A 186 13.00 -7.88 18.51
CA GLY A 186 13.48 -7.10 19.65
C GLY A 186 14.90 -6.52 19.52
N GLN A 187 15.66 -6.90 18.49
CA GLN A 187 17.00 -6.39 18.22
C GLN A 187 16.93 -5.00 17.59
N THR A 188 17.98 -4.20 17.79
CA THR A 188 18.13 -2.84 17.25
C THR A 188 19.59 -2.55 16.93
N GLY A 189 19.87 -1.50 16.16
CA GLY A 189 21.22 -1.04 15.92
C GLY A 189 22.07 -2.11 15.24
N THR A 190 23.31 -2.23 15.71
CA THR A 190 24.28 -3.24 15.27
C THR A 190 24.01 -4.64 15.82
N ASP A 191 23.04 -4.80 16.74
CA ASP A 191 22.68 -6.11 17.26
C ASP A 191 21.84 -6.93 16.27
N VAL A 192 21.27 -6.26 15.26
CA VAL A 192 20.54 -6.91 14.17
C VAL A 192 21.45 -7.80 13.34
N VAL A 193 21.02 -9.05 13.16
CA VAL A 193 21.70 -10.01 12.30
C VAL A 193 21.37 -9.69 10.84
N GLN A 194 22.41 -9.38 10.08
CA GLN A 194 22.34 -9.17 8.64
C GLN A 194 22.32 -10.51 7.90
N THR A 195 21.58 -10.57 6.79
CA THR A 195 21.55 -11.78 5.95
C THR A 195 22.78 -11.85 5.05
N THR A 196 23.20 -13.06 4.71
CA THR A 196 24.32 -13.31 3.78
C THR A 196 23.94 -13.13 2.31
N LEU A 197 22.66 -12.87 2.01
CA LEU A 197 22.22 -12.46 0.66
C LEU A 197 22.74 -11.07 0.27
N GLY A 198 23.07 -10.24 1.25
CA GLY A 198 23.77 -8.96 1.06
C GLY A 198 25.15 -8.96 1.69
N SER A 199 25.93 -7.90 1.46
CA SER A 199 27.18 -7.70 2.18
C SER A 199 26.91 -7.59 3.69
N VAL A 200 27.57 -8.44 4.48
CA VAL A 200 27.50 -8.40 5.95
C VAL A 200 28.60 -7.49 6.46
N ASP A 201 28.21 -6.28 6.84
CA ASP A 201 29.05 -5.21 7.35
C ASP A 201 28.16 -4.29 8.22
N PRO A 202 28.51 -4.00 9.49
CA PRO A 202 27.78 -3.04 10.32
C PRO A 202 27.60 -1.65 9.69
N GLU A 203 28.48 -1.26 8.76
CA GLU A 203 28.36 -0.01 8.00
C GLU A 203 27.36 -0.11 6.83
N ASN A 204 26.98 -1.33 6.42
CA ASN A 204 25.97 -1.56 5.38
C ASN A 204 24.55 -1.47 5.95
N LEU A 205 24.06 -0.24 6.11
CA LEU A 205 22.74 0.05 6.66
C LEU A 205 21.57 -0.53 5.83
N ALA A 206 21.78 -0.81 4.54
CA ALA A 206 20.75 -1.36 3.65
C ALA A 206 20.49 -2.86 3.88
N ASN A 207 21.44 -3.59 4.47
CA ASN A 207 21.24 -4.99 4.84
C ASN A 207 20.76 -5.05 6.30
N ARG A 208 19.48 -5.36 6.48
CA ARG A 208 18.81 -5.45 7.80
C ARG A 208 18.31 -6.84 8.14
N GLY A 209 18.60 -7.82 7.29
CA GLY A 209 18.11 -9.19 7.44
C GLY A 209 17.30 -9.69 6.26
N CYS A 210 16.70 -10.86 6.45
CA CYS A 210 15.88 -11.56 5.48
C CYS A 210 14.62 -12.14 6.13
N MET A 211 13.46 -11.84 5.55
CA MET A 211 12.16 -12.36 5.98
C MET A 211 11.90 -13.77 5.43
N SER A 212 11.38 -14.67 6.28
CA SER A 212 10.83 -15.96 5.85
C SER A 212 9.36 -15.80 5.47
N GLN A 213 8.99 -16.22 4.26
CA GLN A 213 7.59 -16.22 3.78
C GLN A 213 6.72 -17.16 4.61
N ASN A 214 7.23 -18.36 4.93
CA ASN A 214 6.55 -19.32 5.79
C ASN A 214 6.44 -18.83 7.25
N GLY A 215 7.50 -18.18 7.75
CA GLY A 215 7.52 -17.54 9.06
C GLY A 215 6.54 -16.37 9.17
N ALA A 216 6.47 -15.51 8.14
CA ALA A 216 5.49 -14.44 8.05
C ALA A 216 4.05 -14.96 8.07
N ALA A 217 3.76 -16.04 7.33
CA ALA A 217 2.46 -16.69 7.35
C ALA A 217 2.11 -17.26 8.75
N CYS A 218 3.07 -17.88 9.43
CA CYS A 218 2.91 -18.32 10.82
C CYS A 218 2.59 -17.14 11.76
N LEU A 219 3.35 -16.04 11.66
CA LEU A 219 3.17 -14.86 12.52
C LEU A 219 1.78 -14.24 12.32
N ALA A 220 1.34 -14.10 11.08
CA ALA A 220 0.00 -13.64 10.76
C ALA A 220 -1.08 -14.58 11.34
N ALA A 221 -0.87 -15.90 11.26
CA ALA A 221 -1.80 -16.89 11.80
C ALA A 221 -1.92 -16.84 13.33
N VAL A 222 -0.87 -16.43 14.04
CA VAL A 222 -0.91 -16.18 15.51
C VAL A 222 -1.31 -14.74 15.86
N GLY A 223 -1.82 -13.98 14.89
CA GLY A 223 -2.44 -12.67 15.10
C GLY A 223 -1.49 -11.48 15.07
N LYS A 224 -0.28 -11.63 14.50
CA LYS A 224 0.63 -10.50 14.27
C LYS A 224 0.20 -9.68 13.06
N ASP A 225 0.23 -8.36 13.19
CA ASP A 225 0.07 -7.46 12.05
C ASP A 225 1.34 -7.40 11.19
N TYR A 226 1.23 -6.85 9.98
CA TYR A 226 2.35 -6.79 9.04
C TYR A 226 3.54 -5.97 9.57
N LYS A 227 3.31 -4.96 10.41
CA LYS A 227 4.39 -4.14 11.00
C LYS A 227 5.17 -4.95 12.03
N GLU A 228 4.46 -5.70 12.87
CA GLU A 228 5.06 -6.65 13.80
C GLU A 228 5.86 -7.72 13.05
N ILE A 229 5.33 -8.25 11.94
CA ILE A 229 6.05 -9.22 11.08
C ILE A 229 7.35 -8.61 10.53
N LEU A 230 7.30 -7.42 9.94
CA LEU A 230 8.48 -6.75 9.39
C LEU A 230 9.53 -6.51 10.48
N SER A 231 9.11 -6.02 11.65
CA SER A 231 10.01 -5.79 12.78
C SER A 231 10.65 -7.08 13.33
N PHE A 232 9.97 -8.21 13.21
CA PHE A 232 10.47 -9.51 13.65
C PHE A 232 11.67 -9.98 12.81
N PHE A 233 11.71 -9.66 11.52
CA PHE A 233 12.78 -10.06 10.61
C PHE A 233 13.84 -8.97 10.39
N TYR A 234 13.47 -7.69 10.42
CA TYR A 234 14.37 -6.58 10.06
C TYR A 234 14.84 -5.71 11.24
N GLY A 235 14.41 -6.07 12.46
CA GLY A 235 14.73 -5.36 13.70
C GLY A 235 13.62 -4.42 14.14
N ARG A 236 13.57 -4.14 15.45
CA ARG A 236 12.52 -3.33 16.09
C ARG A 236 12.59 -1.84 15.72
N ASP A 237 13.77 -1.38 15.30
CA ASP A 237 14.07 -0.01 14.89
C ASP A 237 14.08 0.17 13.37
N ILE A 238 13.49 -0.77 12.63
CA ILE A 238 13.21 -0.56 11.21
C ILE A 238 12.13 0.52 11.07
N ASP A 239 12.40 1.51 10.23
CA ASP A 239 11.43 2.56 9.93
C ASP A 239 10.53 2.10 8.78
N LEU A 240 9.22 2.27 8.95
CA LEU A 240 8.25 2.15 7.87
C LEU A 240 7.98 3.56 7.35
N VAL A 241 8.38 3.83 6.11
CA VAL A 241 8.30 5.14 5.48
C VAL A 241 7.39 5.06 4.27
N THR A 242 6.50 6.03 4.11
CA THR A 242 5.63 6.14 2.95
C THR A 242 6.25 7.11 1.94
N SER A 243 6.60 6.61 0.76
CA SER A 243 6.95 7.45 -0.39
C SER A 243 5.68 8.09 -0.97
N PHE A 244 5.80 9.29 -1.52
CA PHE A 244 4.70 10.03 -2.15
C PHE A 244 4.94 10.22 -3.64
N GLY A 245 3.89 10.45 -4.41
CA GLY A 245 4.01 10.67 -5.85
C GLY A 245 2.71 10.36 -6.59
N PRO A 246 2.63 10.71 -7.89
CA PRO A 246 1.39 10.63 -8.67
C PRO A 246 0.86 9.21 -8.90
N CYS A 247 1.67 8.19 -8.62
CA CYS A 247 1.30 6.77 -8.75
C CYS A 247 0.96 6.09 -7.42
N ILE A 248 1.15 6.78 -6.29
CA ILE A 248 0.71 6.27 -5.00
C ILE A 248 -0.70 6.80 -4.80
N GLU A 249 -1.70 6.01 -5.23
CA GLU A 249 -3.05 6.22 -4.73
C GLU A 249 -3.01 6.01 -3.21
N VAL A 250 -3.25 7.07 -2.45
CA VAL A 250 -3.29 6.99 -0.99
C VAL A 250 -4.44 6.05 -0.63
N TYR A 251 -4.14 4.79 -0.34
CA TYR A 251 -5.17 3.87 0.11
C TYR A 251 -5.54 4.20 1.54
N VAL A 252 -6.57 5.00 1.67
CA VAL A 252 -7.23 5.14 2.96
C VAL A 252 -8.16 3.97 3.22
N SER A 253 -8.08 3.43 4.43
CA SER A 253 -9.02 2.43 4.90
C SER A 253 -10.45 2.97 4.80
N PRO A 254 -11.37 2.25 4.15
CA PRO A 254 -12.76 2.64 4.04
C PRO A 254 -13.47 2.69 5.40
N CYS A 255 -14.43 3.60 5.56
CA CYS A 255 -15.21 3.71 6.79
C CYS A 255 -16.23 2.59 6.87
N THR A 256 -16.32 1.93 8.03
CA THR A 256 -17.28 0.84 8.24
C THR A 256 -18.70 1.37 8.30
N ILE A 257 -19.59 0.85 7.46
CA ILE A 257 -21.00 1.22 7.39
C ILE A 257 -21.84 0.20 8.16
N SER A 258 -22.59 0.71 9.14
CA SER A 258 -23.50 -0.08 9.95
C SER A 258 -24.73 -0.51 9.14
N ALA A 259 -25.15 -1.76 9.30
CA ALA A 259 -26.42 -2.26 8.75
C ALA A 259 -27.62 -1.99 9.68
N LEU A 260 -27.39 -1.41 10.86
CA LEU A 260 -28.41 -1.26 11.91
C LEU A 260 -28.81 0.19 12.17
N GLU A 261 -27.92 1.13 11.89
CA GLU A 261 -28.13 2.55 12.19
C GLU A 261 -27.51 3.45 11.12
N PRO A 262 -27.97 4.71 10.99
CA PRO A 262 -27.34 5.67 10.10
C PRO A 262 -25.86 5.83 10.43
N THR A 263 -25.01 5.68 9.42
CA THR A 263 -23.57 5.98 9.53
C THR A 263 -23.29 7.32 8.87
N LEU A 264 -22.57 8.18 9.59
CA LEU A 264 -22.12 9.47 9.08
C LEU A 264 -20.61 9.38 8.83
N VAL A 265 -20.20 9.80 7.63
CA VAL A 265 -18.82 9.83 7.18
C VAL A 265 -18.48 11.25 6.72
N ASP A 266 -17.55 11.89 7.40
CA ASP A 266 -17.15 13.29 7.27
C ASP A 266 -15.94 13.46 6.32
N ASP A 267 -15.72 14.65 5.77
CA ASP A 267 -14.56 14.96 4.91
C ASP A 267 -13.23 15.08 5.69
N SER A 268 -13.31 15.08 7.02
CA SER A 268 -12.16 14.91 7.91
C SER A 268 -11.91 13.46 8.32
N ASP A 269 -12.85 12.54 8.02
CA ASP A 269 -12.65 11.13 8.32
C ASP A 269 -11.57 10.53 7.42
N GLY A 270 -10.83 9.58 7.98
CA GLY A 270 -9.69 8.98 7.30
C GLY A 270 -10.04 8.31 5.97
N CYS A 271 -11.30 7.94 5.73
CA CYS A 271 -11.77 7.28 4.50
C CYS A 271 -12.24 8.25 3.39
N PHE A 272 -12.12 9.56 3.61
CA PHE A 272 -12.31 10.57 2.57
C PHE A 272 -10.98 10.87 1.89
N LEU A 273 -10.95 10.75 0.56
CA LEU A 273 -9.84 11.16 -0.29
C LEU A 273 -10.23 12.40 -1.06
N HIS A 274 -9.25 13.24 -1.35
CA HIS A 274 -9.41 14.26 -2.36
C HIS A 274 -8.09 14.44 -3.12
N ASP A 275 -8.19 14.64 -4.43
CA ASP A 275 -7.05 14.96 -5.28
C ASP A 275 -7.48 15.95 -6.37
N CYS A 276 -6.50 16.68 -6.88
CA CYS A 276 -6.64 17.62 -7.98
C CYS A 276 -5.31 17.66 -8.73
N ASP A 277 -4.73 16.49 -9.01
CA ASP A 277 -3.40 16.29 -9.58
C ASP A 277 -2.31 17.12 -8.88
N GLY A 278 -2.38 17.19 -7.54
CA GLY A 278 -1.45 17.97 -6.71
C GLY A 278 -1.62 19.50 -6.76
N LEU A 279 -2.68 20.02 -7.39
CA LEU A 279 -2.96 21.46 -7.42
C LEU A 279 -3.58 21.96 -6.08
N PRO A 280 -3.20 23.15 -5.59
CA PRO A 280 -3.68 23.70 -4.32
C PRO A 280 -5.07 24.37 -4.47
N GLU A 281 -6.03 23.69 -5.08
CA GLU A 281 -7.36 24.23 -5.41
C GLU A 281 -8.39 24.07 -4.28
N TRP A 282 -8.00 23.44 -3.18
CA TRP A 282 -8.84 23.09 -2.04
C TRP A 282 -8.75 24.14 -0.92
N THR A 283 -9.90 24.55 -0.39
CA THR A 283 -9.98 25.41 0.79
C THR A 283 -10.77 24.72 1.89
N GLU A 284 -10.20 24.61 3.09
CA GLU A 284 -10.90 24.17 4.28
C GLU A 284 -11.60 25.35 4.96
N VAL A 285 -12.85 25.13 5.38
CA VAL A 285 -13.70 26.15 5.99
C VAL A 285 -14.27 25.60 7.28
N ALA A 286 -14.17 26.35 8.38
CA ALA A 286 -14.54 25.93 9.74
C ALA A 286 -16.06 25.97 10.01
N THR A 287 -16.87 25.39 9.13
CA THR A 287 -18.31 25.15 9.29
C THR A 287 -18.66 23.79 8.68
N GLY A 288 -19.76 23.15 9.08
CA GLY A 288 -20.13 21.83 8.56
C GLY A 288 -20.23 20.77 9.65
N ILE A 289 -20.42 19.53 9.24
CA ILE A 289 -20.25 18.39 10.13
C ILE A 289 -18.74 18.28 10.47
N GLY A 290 -18.40 17.64 11.60
CA GLY A 290 -16.99 17.58 12.02
C GLY A 290 -16.33 18.92 12.38
N ALA A 291 -17.09 20.03 12.36
CA ALA A 291 -16.62 21.42 12.47
C ALA A 291 -15.83 21.95 11.27
N GLN A 292 -15.86 21.27 10.12
CA GLN A 292 -15.22 21.73 8.91
C GLN A 292 -15.92 21.21 7.65
N HIS A 293 -15.61 21.83 6.51
CA HIS A 293 -15.88 21.30 5.19
C HIS A 293 -14.80 21.76 4.22
N ARG A 294 -14.69 21.06 3.10
CA ARG A 294 -13.79 21.41 2.00
C ARG A 294 -14.57 22.04 0.85
N ARG A 295 -13.93 23.01 0.21
CA ARG A 295 -14.39 23.64 -1.03
C ARG A 295 -13.36 23.43 -2.12
N LEU A 296 -13.84 23.05 -3.29
CA LEU A 296 -13.05 23.03 -4.52
C LEU A 296 -13.55 24.15 -5.43
N ALA A 297 -12.65 25.06 -5.82
CA ALA A 297 -13.01 26.25 -6.58
C ALA A 297 -13.74 25.92 -7.89
N ALA A 298 -14.66 26.79 -8.31
CA ALA A 298 -15.43 26.62 -9.55
C ALA A 298 -14.58 26.39 -10.83
N GLY A 299 -13.35 26.91 -10.85
CA GLY A 299 -12.39 26.75 -11.95
C GLY A 299 -11.24 25.80 -11.65
N ALA A 300 -11.30 25.02 -10.57
CA ALA A 300 -10.23 24.10 -10.21
C ALA A 300 -9.94 23.11 -11.36
N GLY A 301 -8.66 22.89 -11.64
CA GLY A 301 -8.18 22.04 -12.74
C GLY A 301 -8.37 22.63 -14.15
N ALA A 302 -9.18 23.69 -14.30
CA ALA A 302 -9.48 24.30 -15.59
C ALA A 302 -8.24 25.03 -16.16
N GLY A 303 -7.64 24.44 -17.20
CA GLY A 303 -6.45 24.96 -17.88
C GLY A 303 -5.21 24.10 -17.72
N ALA A 304 -5.19 23.18 -16.74
CA ALA A 304 -4.14 22.18 -16.58
C ALA A 304 -4.52 20.80 -17.15
N GLY A 305 -5.80 20.58 -17.49
CA GLY A 305 -6.30 19.26 -17.86
C GLY A 305 -6.43 18.33 -16.66
N ALA A 306 -6.46 18.89 -15.45
CA ALA A 306 -6.43 18.13 -14.21
C ALA A 306 -7.83 17.66 -13.80
N SER A 307 -7.94 16.43 -13.32
CA SER A 307 -9.18 15.90 -12.74
C SER A 307 -9.18 16.20 -11.24
N CYS A 308 -10.24 16.84 -10.75
CA CYS A 308 -10.35 17.19 -9.34
C CYS A 308 -11.56 16.51 -8.72
N GLU A 309 -11.32 15.67 -7.72
CA GLU A 309 -12.31 14.78 -7.13
C GLU A 309 -12.14 14.67 -5.61
N GLY A 310 -13.26 14.38 -4.95
CA GLY A 310 -13.28 13.90 -3.57
C GLY A 310 -14.14 12.65 -3.47
N ARG A 311 -13.66 11.64 -2.75
CA ARG A 311 -14.26 10.30 -2.68
C ARG A 311 -14.35 9.83 -1.23
N TRP A 312 -15.57 9.53 -0.77
CA TRP A 312 -15.81 8.81 0.47
C TRP A 312 -15.86 7.31 0.17
N ARG A 313 -15.02 6.53 0.87
CA ARG A 313 -14.93 5.07 0.70
C ARG A 313 -15.60 4.33 1.85
N PHE A 314 -16.31 3.25 1.52
CA PHE A 314 -17.18 2.55 2.45
C PHE A 314 -16.82 1.07 2.55
N ASN A 315 -16.94 0.51 3.74
CA ASN A 315 -16.90 -0.93 3.99
C ASN A 315 -18.22 -1.36 4.65
N PHE A 316 -19.10 -1.99 3.88
CA PHE A 316 -20.41 -2.38 4.39
C PHE A 316 -20.34 -3.69 5.16
N ALA A 317 -20.80 -3.66 6.42
CA ALA A 317 -20.83 -4.84 7.29
C ALA A 317 -21.84 -5.92 6.83
N ALA A 318 -22.80 -5.55 5.99
CA ALA A 318 -23.76 -6.46 5.37
C ALA A 318 -24.31 -5.86 4.07
N GLU A 319 -24.72 -6.73 3.15
CA GLU A 319 -25.48 -6.33 1.97
C GLU A 319 -26.84 -5.73 2.37
N GLY A 320 -27.27 -4.67 1.70
CA GLY A 320 -28.55 -4.02 1.97
C GLY A 320 -28.85 -2.80 1.12
N GLU A 321 -30.05 -2.24 1.28
CA GLU A 321 -30.45 -0.98 0.66
C GLU A 321 -30.26 0.18 1.63
N TYR A 322 -29.58 1.23 1.15
CA TYR A 322 -29.21 2.39 1.94
C TYR A 322 -29.66 3.68 1.24
N LEU A 323 -30.30 4.56 2.01
CA LEU A 323 -30.51 5.94 1.62
C LEU A 323 -29.18 6.68 1.77
N VAL A 324 -28.72 7.29 0.68
CA VAL A 324 -27.47 8.07 0.62
C VAL A 324 -27.82 9.54 0.53
N GLU A 325 -27.30 10.31 1.48
CA GLU A 325 -27.48 11.75 1.57
C GLU A 325 -26.13 12.44 1.75
N VAL A 326 -26.01 13.67 1.25
CA VAL A 326 -24.82 14.52 1.39
C VAL A 326 -25.16 15.82 2.10
N HIS A 327 -24.30 16.30 2.99
CA HIS A 327 -24.53 17.53 3.73
C HIS A 327 -23.99 18.76 2.98
N ILE A 328 -24.76 19.85 2.99
CA ILE A 328 -24.29 21.17 2.56
C ILE A 328 -24.33 22.12 3.76
N PRO A 329 -23.18 22.61 4.24
CA PRO A 329 -23.09 23.51 5.39
C PRO A 329 -23.80 24.86 5.20
N GLU A 330 -24.13 25.50 6.32
CA GLU A 330 -24.57 26.90 6.33
C GLU A 330 -23.53 27.82 5.66
N GLY A 331 -24.00 28.80 4.88
CA GLY A 331 -23.12 29.79 4.24
C GLY A 331 -22.20 29.23 3.15
N ALA A 332 -22.47 28.00 2.69
CA ALA A 332 -21.72 27.30 1.65
C ALA A 332 -22.60 26.91 0.46
N PRO A 333 -23.31 27.86 -0.22
CA PRO A 333 -24.00 27.51 -1.45
C PRO A 333 -22.97 27.08 -2.49
N GLY A 334 -23.09 25.84 -2.94
CA GLY A 334 -22.16 25.22 -3.88
C GLY A 334 -22.60 25.34 -5.32
N ALA A 335 -22.12 24.39 -6.13
CA ALA A 335 -22.39 24.33 -7.54
C ALA A 335 -23.88 24.17 -7.87
N SER A 336 -24.32 24.83 -8.94
CA SER A 336 -25.69 24.69 -9.48
C SER A 336 -25.98 23.31 -10.07
N ALA A 337 -24.92 22.54 -10.38
CA ALA A 337 -24.98 21.16 -10.86
C ALA A 337 -23.66 20.45 -10.51
N ALA A 338 -23.63 19.74 -9.39
CA ALA A 338 -22.50 18.95 -8.94
C ALA A 338 -22.66 17.50 -9.41
N SER A 339 -21.59 16.93 -9.99
CA SER A 339 -21.57 15.56 -10.52
C SER A 339 -21.19 14.59 -9.40
N TYR A 340 -22.17 13.83 -8.91
CA TYR A 340 -21.94 12.76 -7.95
C TYR A 340 -21.95 11.41 -8.66
N GLU A 341 -21.00 10.57 -8.32
CA GLU A 341 -20.97 9.17 -8.70
C GLU A 341 -21.13 8.30 -7.47
N VAL A 342 -22.03 7.32 -7.56
CA VAL A 342 -22.25 6.33 -6.50
C VAL A 342 -21.88 4.97 -7.08
N HIS A 343 -20.80 4.37 -6.61
CA HIS A 343 -20.44 2.99 -6.92
C HIS A 343 -21.14 2.06 -5.93
N HIS A 344 -22.05 1.25 -6.44
CA HIS A 344 -22.87 0.35 -5.65
C HIS A 344 -22.97 -0.99 -6.39
N GLN A 345 -22.65 -2.09 -5.68
CA GLN A 345 -22.44 -3.40 -6.31
C GLN A 345 -21.37 -3.31 -7.42
N GLU A 346 -21.66 -3.81 -8.62
CA GLU A 346 -20.80 -3.70 -9.82
C GLU A 346 -21.15 -2.47 -10.69
N ASP A 347 -22.10 -1.61 -10.25
CA ASP A 347 -22.63 -0.50 -11.03
C ASP A 347 -22.16 0.87 -10.51
N VAL A 348 -21.98 1.83 -11.42
CA VAL A 348 -21.76 3.26 -11.09
C VAL A 348 -22.95 4.08 -11.56
N THR A 349 -23.57 4.82 -10.64
CA THR A 349 -24.67 5.75 -10.95
C THR A 349 -24.20 7.20 -10.87
N VAL A 350 -24.29 7.91 -11.99
CA VAL A 350 -23.93 9.32 -12.10
C VAL A 350 -25.17 10.21 -11.90
N LEU A 351 -25.06 11.23 -11.06
CA LEU A 351 -26.13 12.15 -10.66
C LEU A 351 -25.66 13.59 -10.79
N SER A 352 -26.56 14.47 -11.24
CA SER A 352 -26.34 15.92 -11.24
C SER A 352 -27.21 16.58 -10.18
N ILE A 353 -26.61 16.98 -9.05
CA ILE A 353 -27.32 17.53 -7.88
C ILE A 353 -26.94 18.99 -7.65
N ALA A 354 -27.92 19.86 -7.45
CA ALA A 354 -27.66 21.26 -7.12
C ALA A 354 -27.33 21.41 -5.63
N GLN A 355 -26.15 21.96 -5.31
CA GLN A 355 -25.71 22.23 -3.93
C GLN A 355 -26.18 23.60 -3.42
N THR A 356 -27.32 24.10 -3.91
CA THR A 356 -27.77 25.48 -3.65
C THR A 356 -28.52 25.64 -2.33
N ALA A 357 -29.06 24.56 -1.77
CA ALA A 357 -29.66 24.58 -0.44
C ALA A 357 -28.57 24.35 0.61
N VAL A 358 -28.58 25.16 1.68
CA VAL A 358 -27.55 25.17 2.73
C VAL A 358 -28.15 24.76 4.07
N ASP A 359 -27.28 24.36 5.00
CA ASP A 359 -27.65 23.80 6.32
C ASP A 359 -28.63 22.63 6.19
N THR A 360 -28.34 21.72 5.27
CA THR A 360 -29.28 20.66 4.91
C THR A 360 -28.62 19.42 4.33
N TRP A 361 -29.39 18.33 4.33
CA TRP A 361 -29.03 17.07 3.68
C TRP A 361 -29.73 16.98 2.32
N LEU A 362 -28.94 16.75 1.27
CA LEU A 362 -29.42 16.49 -0.07
C LEU A 362 -29.43 14.98 -0.32
N THR A 363 -30.56 14.45 -0.79
CA THR A 363 -30.67 13.04 -1.13
C THR A 363 -30.06 12.75 -2.49
N LEU A 364 -29.11 11.81 -2.56
CA LEU A 364 -28.59 11.27 -3.81
C LEU A 364 -29.51 10.17 -4.35
N GLY A 365 -30.02 9.32 -3.46
CA GLY A 365 -30.93 8.23 -3.80
C GLY A 365 -30.89 7.10 -2.79
N THR A 366 -31.55 5.99 -3.13
CA THR A 366 -31.45 4.73 -2.41
C THR A 366 -30.76 3.72 -3.30
N PHE A 367 -29.70 3.09 -2.79
CA PHE A 367 -28.84 2.17 -3.53
C PHE A 367 -28.66 0.88 -2.76
N ARG A 368 -28.45 -0.22 -3.48
CA ARG A 368 -28.11 -1.51 -2.88
C ARG A 368 -26.59 -1.63 -2.85
N PHE A 369 -26.03 -1.93 -1.68
CA PHE A 369 -24.59 -2.16 -1.52
C PHE A 369 -24.36 -3.61 -1.12
N ASP A 370 -23.27 -4.19 -1.61
CA ASP A 370 -22.80 -5.52 -1.21
C ASP A 370 -21.97 -5.43 0.07
N VAL A 371 -21.73 -6.55 0.73
CA VAL A 371 -20.74 -6.60 1.82
C VAL A 371 -19.34 -6.35 1.26
N GLY A 372 -18.48 -5.65 2.01
CA GLY A 372 -17.09 -5.39 1.60
C GLY A 372 -16.81 -3.92 1.31
N ASP A 373 -15.67 -3.65 0.68
CA ASP A 373 -15.00 -2.34 0.73
C ASP A 373 -14.72 -1.68 -0.63
N GLU A 374 -15.38 -2.19 -1.67
CA GLU A 374 -15.25 -1.73 -3.05
C GLU A 374 -16.13 -0.52 -3.37
N GLN A 375 -17.02 -0.12 -2.45
CA GLN A 375 -18.06 0.88 -2.73
C GLN A 375 -17.70 2.27 -2.23
N TRP A 376 -18.21 3.29 -2.93
CA TRP A 376 -17.85 4.67 -2.66
C TRP A 376 -18.89 5.65 -3.19
N VAL A 377 -18.83 6.89 -2.67
CA VAL A 377 -19.46 8.07 -3.25
C VAL A 377 -18.35 9.03 -3.64
N GLN A 378 -18.36 9.48 -4.88
CA GLN A 378 -17.44 10.47 -5.41
C GLN A 378 -18.19 11.72 -5.84
N LEU A 379 -17.56 12.86 -5.61
CA LEU A 379 -17.95 14.14 -6.19
C LEU A 379 -16.75 14.65 -6.97
N HIS A 380 -16.91 14.87 -8.27
CA HIS A 380 -15.82 15.33 -9.13
C HIS A 380 -16.25 16.45 -10.06
N ARG A 381 -15.24 17.14 -10.61
CA ARG A 381 -15.42 18.19 -11.60
C ARG A 381 -14.91 17.70 -12.96
N ASP A 382 -15.84 17.42 -13.87
CA ASP A 382 -15.51 17.12 -15.26
C ASP A 382 -15.13 18.39 -16.05
N GLU A 383 -14.15 18.27 -16.94
CA GLU A 383 -13.87 19.28 -17.97
C GLU A 383 -15.13 19.52 -18.84
N GLY A 384 -15.61 20.77 -18.86
CA GLY A 384 -16.71 21.18 -19.74
C GLY A 384 -18.11 21.15 -19.12
N THR A 385 -18.25 20.80 -17.83
CA THR A 385 -19.52 20.97 -17.12
C THR A 385 -19.79 22.46 -16.86
N ALA A 386 -20.94 22.97 -17.33
CA ALA A 386 -21.36 24.36 -17.17
C ALA A 386 -21.84 24.69 -15.74
N SER A 387 -21.29 24.01 -14.73
CA SER A 387 -21.66 24.24 -13.33
C SER A 387 -21.02 25.54 -12.84
N THR A 388 -21.83 26.38 -12.20
CA THR A 388 -21.36 27.63 -11.60
C THR A 388 -21.28 27.45 -10.10
N GLY A 389 -20.16 27.85 -9.49
CA GLY A 389 -19.94 27.76 -8.04
C GLY A 389 -18.95 26.67 -7.65
N ASP A 390 -18.48 26.76 -6.42
CA ASP A 390 -17.54 25.82 -5.83
C ASP A 390 -18.22 24.47 -5.58
N LEU A 391 -17.49 23.37 -5.67
CA LEU A 391 -17.97 22.08 -5.15
C LEU A 391 -17.74 22.04 -3.65
N ILE A 392 -18.76 21.60 -2.92
CA ILE A 392 -18.75 21.53 -1.46
C ILE A 392 -18.68 20.06 -1.04
N PHE A 393 -17.76 19.75 -0.14
CA PHE A 393 -17.52 18.43 0.42
C PHE A 393 -17.58 18.57 1.93
N ASP A 394 -18.53 17.90 2.58
CA ASP A 394 -18.72 17.93 4.03
C ASP A 394 -18.92 16.50 4.50
N ALA A 395 -20.16 15.98 4.53
CA ALA A 395 -20.40 14.62 4.99
C ALA A 395 -21.36 13.83 4.10
N VAL A 396 -21.20 12.51 4.11
CA VAL A 396 -22.15 11.52 3.58
C VAL A 396 -22.85 10.82 4.74
N ARG A 397 -24.16 10.68 4.66
CA ARG A 397 -24.96 9.84 5.56
C ARG A 397 -25.53 8.65 4.81
N LEU A 398 -25.26 7.46 5.32
CA LEU A 398 -25.80 6.20 4.82
C LEU A 398 -26.79 5.64 5.84
N THR A 399 -28.08 5.62 5.49
CA THR A 399 -29.15 5.14 6.36
C THR A 399 -29.71 3.82 5.82
N PRO A 400 -29.58 2.69 6.55
CA PRO A 400 -30.23 1.44 6.17
C PRO A 400 -31.74 1.64 6.04
N THR A 401 -32.32 1.24 4.91
CA THR A 401 -33.76 1.40 4.63
C THR A 401 -34.59 0.18 5.04
N ALA A 402 -33.96 -0.99 5.07
CA ALA A 402 -34.55 -2.21 5.60
C ALA A 402 -34.08 -2.42 7.05
N VAL A 403 -34.93 -2.05 8.02
CA VAL A 403 -34.73 -2.53 9.39
C VAL A 403 -34.95 -4.04 9.34
N ARG A 404 -33.88 -4.84 9.47
CA ARG A 404 -34.06 -6.25 9.85
C ARG A 404 -34.72 -6.24 11.21
N GLU A 405 -36.04 -6.45 11.25
CA GLU A 405 -36.64 -6.97 12.48
C GLU A 405 -35.86 -8.22 12.83
N LEU A 406 -35.17 -8.20 13.96
CA LEU A 406 -34.71 -9.42 14.61
C LEU A 406 -35.99 -10.22 14.88
N THR A 407 -36.37 -11.07 13.94
CA THR A 407 -37.43 -12.03 14.18
C THR A 407 -36.91 -12.94 15.29
N ASP A 408 -37.43 -12.72 16.49
CA ASP A 408 -37.33 -13.67 17.60
C ASP A 408 -37.62 -15.07 17.05
N GLU A 409 -36.73 -16.00 17.38
CA GLU A 409 -36.88 -17.44 17.13
C GLU A 409 -38.31 -17.92 17.43
N PRO A 410 -38.85 -18.88 16.66
CA PRO A 410 -40.22 -19.35 16.84
C PRO A 410 -40.34 -20.13 18.16
N GLY A 411 -40.71 -19.40 19.22
CA GLY A 411 -41.17 -19.97 20.48
C GLY A 411 -42.36 -20.88 20.23
N GLY A 412 -42.16 -22.17 20.54
CA GLY A 412 -43.15 -23.21 20.39
C GLY A 412 -44.50 -22.88 21.02
N SER A 413 -45.54 -23.17 20.24
CA SER A 413 -46.94 -23.16 20.63
C SER A 413 -47.18 -23.88 21.96
N LEU A 414 -47.75 -23.18 22.94
CA LEU A 414 -48.73 -23.75 23.88
C LEU A 414 -49.84 -22.72 24.08
N GLY A 415 -50.99 -22.98 23.48
CA GLY A 415 -52.18 -22.15 23.64
C GLY A 415 -52.87 -22.37 24.98
N ILE A 416 -53.32 -21.29 25.61
CA ILE A 416 -54.56 -21.23 26.40
C ILE A 416 -55.15 -19.84 26.18
N GLY A 417 -56.42 -19.78 25.78
CA GLY A 417 -57.12 -18.56 25.41
C GLY A 417 -57.72 -17.77 26.58
N GLY A 418 -58.15 -16.55 26.24
CA GLY A 418 -59.25 -15.85 26.90
C GLY A 418 -58.88 -14.61 27.73
N GLY A 419 -59.41 -13.46 27.33
CA GLY A 419 -59.85 -12.42 28.26
C GLY A 419 -59.20 -11.04 28.12
N CYS A 420 -59.96 -10.08 27.57
CA CYS A 420 -59.69 -8.65 27.67
C CYS A 420 -59.86 -8.16 29.12
N SER A 421 -58.94 -7.32 29.62
CA SER A 421 -59.28 -6.17 30.47
C SER A 421 -58.07 -5.26 30.76
N SER A 422 -58.42 -3.99 30.89
CA SER A 422 -57.66 -2.76 31.15
C SER A 422 -56.73 -2.71 32.37
N GLY A 423 -55.66 -1.91 32.24
CA GLY A 423 -55.31 -0.83 33.18
C GLY A 423 -54.28 -1.13 34.28
N GLY A 424 -53.28 -0.25 34.40
CA GLY A 424 -52.55 0.00 35.66
C GLY A 424 -51.02 -0.13 35.60
N ARG A 425 -50.32 1.01 35.69
CA ARG A 425 -48.87 1.16 35.98
C ARG A 425 -48.55 0.77 37.47
N PRO A 426 -47.33 1.00 38.01
CA PRO A 426 -46.00 0.46 37.66
C PRO A 426 -45.24 -0.04 38.92
N HIS A 427 -44.40 -1.08 38.86
CA HIS A 427 -43.34 -1.28 39.88
C HIS A 427 -42.13 -2.05 39.33
N ALA A 428 -40.95 -1.44 39.38
CA ALA A 428 -39.66 -2.11 39.50
C ALA A 428 -39.30 -2.19 41.01
N PRO A 429 -38.13 -2.70 41.46
CA PRO A 429 -37.11 -3.56 40.83
C PRO A 429 -36.63 -4.72 41.77
N TRP A 430 -36.22 -5.89 41.28
CA TRP A 430 -35.31 -6.76 42.07
C TRP A 430 -34.20 -7.34 41.20
N ALA A 431 -32.97 -7.08 41.64
CA ALA A 431 -31.74 -7.70 41.18
C ALA A 431 -31.66 -9.15 41.66
N ILE A 432 -31.27 -10.09 40.79
CA ILE A 432 -30.56 -11.31 41.18
C ILE A 432 -29.49 -11.59 40.13
N ALA A 433 -28.24 -11.47 40.58
CA ALA A 433 -27.08 -12.05 39.92
C ALA A 433 -27.13 -13.57 40.07
N ALA A 434 -26.86 -14.31 38.99
CA ALA A 434 -26.54 -15.73 39.05
C ALA A 434 -25.39 -16.03 38.10
N LEU A 435 -24.28 -16.38 38.71
CA LEU A 435 -23.04 -16.90 38.17
C LEU A 435 -23.29 -18.38 37.78
N ILE A 436 -23.06 -18.76 36.53
CA ILE A 436 -23.02 -20.18 36.12
C ILE A 436 -21.69 -20.45 35.41
N ILE A 437 -20.86 -21.21 36.12
CA ILE A 437 -19.73 -21.97 35.59
C ILE A 437 -20.30 -23.13 34.78
N GLY A 438 -19.91 -23.25 33.51
CA GLY A 438 -20.31 -24.32 32.61
C GLY A 438 -19.12 -24.81 31.78
N VAL A 439 -18.52 -25.89 32.25
CA VAL A 439 -17.47 -26.70 31.59
C VAL A 439 -17.92 -27.16 30.21
N TYR A 440 -17.17 -26.85 29.15
CA TYR A 440 -17.34 -27.50 27.85
C TYR A 440 -16.31 -28.63 27.66
N PHE A 441 -16.84 -29.86 27.65
CA PHE A 441 -16.15 -31.04 27.17
C PHE A 441 -16.03 -30.99 25.64
N GLY A 442 -14.84 -31.31 25.14
CA GLY A 442 -14.54 -31.39 23.72
C GLY A 442 -15.22 -32.56 23.01
N VAL A 443 -15.60 -32.31 21.76
CA VAL A 443 -15.84 -33.36 20.77
C VAL A 443 -15.02 -33.00 19.53
N GLY A 444 -13.81 -33.54 19.46
CA GLY A 444 -12.95 -33.42 18.29
C GLY A 444 -13.49 -34.25 17.12
N ARG A 445 -13.80 -33.58 16.01
CA ARG A 445 -14.01 -34.25 14.72
C ARG A 445 -12.65 -34.46 14.03
N ARG A 446 -12.17 -35.70 14.03
CA ARG A 446 -11.02 -36.16 13.25
C ARG A 446 -11.31 -36.02 11.75
N TRP A 447 -10.63 -35.09 11.09
CA TRP A 447 -10.45 -35.13 9.64
C TRP A 447 -9.34 -36.13 9.30
N ARG A 448 -9.66 -37.15 8.50
CA ARG A 448 -8.69 -38.10 7.95
C ARG A 448 -8.21 -37.56 6.59
N TYR A 449 -6.93 -37.21 6.49
CA TYR A 449 -6.28 -37.00 5.20
C TYR A 449 -6.09 -38.32 4.44
N PRO A 450 -6.29 -38.35 3.11
CA PRO A 450 -5.95 -39.49 2.27
C PRO A 450 -4.42 -39.59 2.08
N GLN A 451 -3.87 -40.79 2.28
CA GLN A 451 -2.45 -41.10 2.10
C GLN A 451 -2.06 -41.12 0.61
N PRO A 452 -0.88 -40.60 0.22
CA PRO A 452 -0.36 -40.76 -1.13
C PRO A 452 0.15 -42.19 -1.38
N ARG A 453 -0.15 -42.73 -2.56
CA ARG A 453 0.28 -44.07 -3.00
C ARG A 453 1.80 -44.08 -3.21
N ARG A 454 2.50 -45.03 -2.55
CA ARG A 454 3.92 -45.33 -2.78
C ARG A 454 4.17 -45.79 -4.23
N PRO A 455 5.30 -45.42 -4.86
CA PRO A 455 5.68 -45.93 -6.17
C PRO A 455 6.15 -47.39 -6.09
N GLN A 456 5.64 -48.22 -6.99
CA GLN A 456 6.09 -49.61 -7.17
C GLN A 456 7.51 -49.63 -7.76
N ARG A 457 8.45 -50.23 -7.03
CA ARG A 457 9.76 -50.62 -7.55
C ARG A 457 9.59 -51.65 -8.67
N MET A 458 9.92 -51.27 -9.91
CA MET A 458 10.18 -52.23 -10.98
C MET A 458 11.44 -53.05 -10.64
N ARG A 459 11.28 -54.37 -10.50
CA ARG A 459 12.38 -55.33 -10.49
C ARG A 459 12.77 -55.64 -11.93
N SER A 460 13.94 -55.19 -12.36
CA SER A 460 14.60 -55.68 -13.58
C SER A 460 15.06 -57.13 -13.34
N ARG A 461 14.53 -58.06 -14.15
CA ARG A 461 15.07 -59.42 -14.29
C ARG A 461 16.15 -59.38 -15.36
N ALA A 462 17.41 -59.48 -14.97
CA ALA A 462 18.48 -59.87 -15.87
C ALA A 462 18.37 -61.38 -16.15
N ARG A 463 18.23 -61.74 -17.43
CA ARG A 463 18.36 -63.12 -17.92
C ARG A 463 19.77 -63.26 -18.49
N MET A 464 20.50 -64.27 -18.02
CA MET A 464 21.70 -64.78 -18.64
C MET A 464 21.44 -65.19 -20.10
N ARG A 465 22.28 -64.70 -21.01
CA ARG A 465 23.01 -65.49 -22.00
C ARG A 465 24.18 -64.68 -22.53
#